data_AF-A0A7T8JUJ3-F1
#
_entry.id   AF-A0A7T8JUJ3-F1
#
_cell.length_a   1.000
_cell.length_b   1.000
_cell.length_c   1.000
_cell.angle_alpha   90.00
_cell.angle_beta   90.00
_cell.angle_gamma   90.00
#
_symmetry.space_group_name_H-M   'P 1'
#
loop_
_entity.id
_entity.type
_entity.pdbx_description
1 polymer ?
#
loop_
_entity_poly.entity_id
_entity_poly.type
_entity_poly.pdbx_seq_one_letter_code
_entity_poly.pdbx_strand_id
1 'polypeptide(L)'
;MWIQRVAEEIQIFLQQHIIRNYLRPELLGVASPLARQTPNDSSEISESILWAVPKKRRSLEKRMTRRFGSKHWGTSKLVPMNHRIRVDNKTGEFFVLGQLAPRTFRAVMDETQSIQKKVKDLFGKEPKNAEVGVRYVGENKRFGTGTKM
;
A
#
# COMPACT_ATOMS: atom_id res chain seq x y z
N MET A 1 30.36 -49.90 55.94
CA MET A 1 30.66 -48.53 55.45
C MET A 1 29.93 -48.12 54.17
N TRP A 2 29.01 -48.93 53.61
CA TRP A 2 28.27 -48.55 52.39
C TRP A 2 27.05 -47.67 52.67
N ILE A 3 26.34 -47.92 53.78
CA ILE A 3 25.14 -47.17 54.19
C ILE A 3 25.47 -45.70 54.50
N GLN A 4 26.62 -45.41 55.13
CA GLN A 4 27.07 -44.05 55.39
C GLN A 4 27.37 -43.28 54.09
N ARG A 5 27.99 -43.95 53.11
CA ARG A 5 28.29 -43.34 51.80
C ARG A 5 27.02 -43.02 51.01
N VAL A 6 26.04 -43.94 51.01
CA VAL A 6 24.74 -43.71 50.34
C VAL A 6 23.95 -42.58 51.04
N ALA A 7 23.99 -42.52 52.36
CA ALA A 7 23.36 -41.42 53.10
C ALA A 7 24.01 -40.06 52.78
N GLU A 8 25.33 -40.00 52.68
CA GLU A 8 26.07 -38.80 52.27
C GLU A 8 25.72 -38.36 50.84
N GLU A 9 25.65 -39.30 49.90
CA GLU A 9 25.26 -39.02 48.51
C GLU A 9 23.83 -38.49 48.39
N ILE A 10 22.89 -39.05 49.16
CA ILE A 10 21.50 -38.57 49.22
C ILE A 10 21.44 -37.18 49.85
N GLN A 11 22.21 -36.92 50.91
CA GLN A 11 22.28 -35.62 51.57
C GLN A 11 22.79 -34.54 50.60
N ILE A 12 23.84 -34.86 49.84
CA ILE A 12 24.41 -33.98 48.81
C ILE A 12 23.41 -33.74 47.69
N PHE A 13 22.72 -34.79 47.22
CA PHE A 13 21.70 -34.68 46.18
C PHE A 13 20.52 -33.79 46.63
N LEU A 14 20.02 -33.98 47.85
CA LEU A 14 18.95 -33.17 48.42
C LEU A 14 19.39 -31.73 48.61
N GLN A 15 20.62 -31.48 49.10
CA GLN A 15 21.15 -30.12 49.21
C GLN A 15 21.28 -29.44 47.83
N GLN A 16 21.82 -30.12 46.82
CA GLN A 16 21.94 -29.58 45.47
C GLN A 16 20.57 -29.32 44.82
N HIS A 17 19.60 -30.19 45.05
CA HIS A 17 18.24 -30.06 44.52
C HIS A 17 17.48 -28.90 45.19
N ILE A 18 17.64 -28.75 46.50
CA ILE A 18 17.06 -27.64 47.25
C ILE A 18 17.67 -26.31 46.81
N ILE A 19 19.00 -26.25 46.64
CA ILE A 19 19.71 -25.05 46.13
C ILE A 19 19.21 -24.66 44.73
N ARG A 20 19.01 -25.64 43.83
CA ARG A 20 18.53 -25.36 42.46
C ARG A 20 17.08 -24.87 42.40
N ASN A 21 16.22 -25.35 43.29
CA ASN A 21 14.77 -25.12 43.18
C ASN A 21 14.25 -24.03 44.12
N TYR A 22 14.92 -23.79 45.26
CA TYR A 22 14.43 -22.86 46.29
C TYR A 22 15.32 -21.64 46.52
N LEU A 23 16.56 -21.62 46.04
CA LEU A 23 17.37 -20.40 46.06
C LEU A 23 17.13 -19.63 44.76
N ARG A 24 16.48 -18.48 44.89
CA ARG A 24 16.37 -17.48 43.82
C ARG A 24 17.79 -17.18 43.29
N PRO A 25 18.03 -17.23 41.97
CA PRO A 25 19.32 -16.88 41.39
C PRO A 25 19.73 -15.41 41.63
N GLU A 26 18.88 -14.60 42.25
CA GLU A 26 19.19 -13.22 42.65
C GLU A 26 20.03 -13.10 43.93
N LEU A 27 20.11 -14.14 44.77
CA LEU A 27 20.87 -14.11 46.04
C LEU A 27 22.29 -14.69 45.95
N LEU A 28 22.59 -15.41 44.87
CA LEU A 28 23.93 -15.82 44.51
C LEU A 28 24.34 -14.91 43.37
N GLY A 29 25.27 -13.97 43.60
CA GLY A 29 25.81 -13.04 42.60
C GLY A 29 26.56 -13.71 41.43
N VAL A 30 26.19 -14.93 41.07
CA VAL A 30 26.62 -15.64 39.87
C VAL A 30 25.75 -15.15 38.74
N ALA A 31 26.25 -14.13 38.03
CA ALA A 31 25.69 -13.69 36.78
C ALA A 31 25.58 -14.88 35.82
N SER A 32 24.39 -15.45 35.68
CA SER A 32 24.11 -16.38 34.59
C SER A 32 24.30 -15.62 33.27
N PRO A 33 25.18 -16.07 32.35
CA PRO A 33 25.49 -15.35 31.11
C PRO A 33 24.31 -15.32 30.10
N LEU A 34 23.14 -15.83 30.49
CA LEU A 34 21.90 -15.79 29.71
C LEU A 34 21.01 -14.59 30.04
N ALA A 35 21.34 -13.79 31.06
CA ALA A 35 20.73 -12.48 31.21
C ALA A 35 21.30 -11.58 30.11
N ARG A 36 20.61 -11.51 28.97
CA ARG A 36 20.83 -10.48 27.96
C ARG A 36 20.64 -9.12 28.66
N GLN A 37 21.73 -8.51 29.11
CA GLN A 37 21.75 -7.12 29.49
C GLN A 37 21.40 -6.33 28.22
N THR A 38 20.14 -5.95 28.08
CA THR A 38 19.80 -4.94 27.08
C THR A 38 20.45 -3.64 27.55
N PRO A 39 21.14 -2.88 26.69
CA PRO A 39 21.87 -1.67 27.09
C PRO A 39 20.97 -0.49 27.47
N ASN A 40 19.74 -0.76 27.94
CA ASN A 40 18.68 0.22 28.19
C ASN A 40 18.32 0.40 29.68
N ASP A 41 19.08 -0.18 30.61
CA ASP A 41 18.86 0.01 32.05
C ASP A 41 19.60 1.25 32.60
N SER A 42 20.06 2.16 31.74
CA SER A 42 20.50 3.49 32.18
C SER A 42 19.31 4.45 32.18
N SER A 43 18.71 4.61 33.36
CA SER A 43 17.71 5.64 33.68
C SER A 43 18.13 7.05 33.24
N GLU A 44 19.44 7.31 33.14
CA GLU A 44 20.04 8.61 32.81
C GLU A 44 19.85 9.05 31.35
N ILE A 45 19.82 8.11 30.39
CA ILE A 45 19.58 8.47 28.98
C ILE A 45 18.11 8.87 28.77
N SER A 46 17.21 8.48 29.68
CA SER A 46 15.79 8.81 29.61
C SER A 46 15.51 10.31 29.71
N GLU A 47 16.38 11.07 30.39
CA GLU A 47 16.23 12.50 30.67
C GLU A 47 16.85 13.43 29.64
N SER A 48 17.55 12.90 28.62
CA SER A 48 18.15 13.73 27.56
C SER A 48 17.10 14.48 26.71
N ILE A 49 17.29 15.80 26.64
CA ILE A 49 16.43 16.88 26.09
C ILE A 49 16.44 16.85 24.55
N LEU A 50 16.07 15.73 23.93
CA LEU A 50 15.81 15.68 22.48
C LEU A 50 14.34 15.39 22.25
N TRP A 51 13.54 16.46 22.21
CA TRP A 51 12.08 16.40 22.28
C TRP A 51 11.43 15.84 20.99
N ALA A 52 12.21 15.61 19.93
CA ALA A 52 11.73 15.14 18.62
C ALA A 52 12.47 13.90 18.06
N VAL A 53 13.31 13.22 18.85
CA VAL A 53 14.06 12.03 18.40
C VAL A 53 13.44 10.74 18.95
N PRO A 54 13.39 9.62 18.20
CA PRO A 54 12.90 8.35 18.72
C PRO A 54 13.74 7.87 19.92
N LYS A 55 13.12 7.82 21.10
CA LYS A 55 13.81 7.41 22.33
C LYS A 55 14.25 5.95 22.34
N LYS A 56 13.52 5.08 21.63
CA LYS A 56 13.79 3.64 21.55
C LYS A 56 13.67 3.14 20.12
N ARG A 57 14.47 2.13 19.78
CA ARG A 57 14.28 1.38 18.53
C ARG A 57 12.90 0.74 18.52
N ARG A 58 12.15 0.94 17.43
CA ARG A 58 10.84 0.30 17.24
C ARG A 58 11.01 -1.22 17.15
N SER A 59 10.09 -1.97 17.77
CA SER A 59 10.03 -3.42 17.66
C SER A 59 9.84 -3.87 16.20
N LEU A 60 10.17 -5.12 15.92
CA LEU A 60 9.96 -5.70 14.58
C LEU A 60 8.47 -5.64 14.20
N GLU A 61 7.60 -6.02 15.14
CA GLU A 61 6.14 -5.92 15.01
C GLU A 61 5.69 -4.52 14.59
N LYS A 62 6.03 -3.46 15.36
CA LYS A 62 5.67 -2.07 15.02
C LYS A 62 6.18 -1.63 13.66
N ARG A 63 7.34 -2.13 13.22
CA ARG A 63 7.86 -1.84 11.87
C ARG A 63 7.07 -2.57 10.78
N MET A 64 6.67 -3.81 11.02
CA MET A 64 5.89 -4.60 10.06
C MET A 64 4.46 -4.10 9.95
N THR A 65 3.80 -3.78 11.07
CA THR A 65 2.47 -3.18 11.08
C THR A 65 2.43 -1.84 10.35
N ARG A 66 3.49 -1.04 10.42
CA ARG A 66 3.59 0.21 9.64
C ARG A 66 3.86 -0.03 8.14
N ARG A 67 4.48 -1.15 7.76
CA ARG A 67 4.79 -1.44 6.35
C ARG A 67 3.62 -2.11 5.63
N PHE A 68 2.99 -3.06 6.32
CA PHE A 68 2.05 -4.03 5.76
C PHE A 68 0.74 -4.11 6.56
N GLY A 69 0.50 -3.15 7.45
CA GLY A 69 -0.71 -3.14 8.26
C GLY A 69 -1.96 -2.96 7.44
N SER A 70 -3.08 -3.36 8.05
CA SER A 70 -4.41 -3.10 7.49
C SER A 70 -4.71 -1.60 7.48
N LYS A 71 -5.62 -1.18 6.60
CA LYS A 71 -6.08 0.21 6.48
C LYS A 71 -6.66 0.74 7.80
N HIS A 72 -7.24 -0.14 8.63
CA HIS A 72 -7.75 0.19 9.96
C HIS A 72 -6.68 0.73 10.91
N TRP A 73 -5.40 0.39 10.70
CA TRP A 73 -4.26 0.87 11.49
C TRP A 73 -3.58 2.09 10.85
N GLY A 74 -4.19 2.70 9.84
CA GLY A 74 -3.76 3.95 9.22
C GLY A 74 -2.59 3.84 8.23
N THR A 75 -1.86 2.71 8.19
CA THR A 75 -0.73 2.53 7.24
C THR A 75 -0.90 1.30 6.36
N SER A 76 -1.87 1.35 5.44
CA SER A 76 -1.92 0.40 4.32
C SER A 76 -1.34 1.06 3.07
N LYS A 77 -0.31 0.43 2.50
CA LYS A 77 0.25 0.82 1.19
C LYS A 77 -0.43 0.13 0.02
N LEU A 78 -1.35 -0.79 0.29
CA LEU A 78 -2.07 -1.53 -0.74
C LEU A 78 -3.23 -0.69 -1.23
N VAL A 79 -3.23 -0.40 -2.53
CA VAL A 79 -4.36 0.25 -3.21
C VAL A 79 -5.47 -0.80 -3.34
N PRO A 80 -6.69 -0.51 -2.88
CA PRO A 80 -7.80 -1.45 -3.02
C PRO A 80 -8.13 -1.67 -4.50
N MET A 81 -8.62 -2.85 -4.82
CA MET A 81 -9.08 -3.17 -6.17
C MET A 81 -10.21 -2.20 -6.57
N ASN A 82 -10.09 -1.62 -7.77
CA ASN A 82 -11.11 -0.71 -8.27
C ASN A 82 -12.24 -1.48 -8.96
N HIS A 83 -13.37 -1.63 -8.26
CA HIS A 83 -14.56 -2.31 -8.78
C HIS A 83 -15.31 -1.55 -9.88
N ARG A 84 -14.86 -0.34 -10.22
CA ARG A 84 -15.48 0.50 -11.26
C ARG A 84 -14.92 0.26 -12.65
N ILE A 85 -13.89 -0.58 -12.79
CA ILE A 85 -13.31 -0.91 -14.08
C ILE A 85 -14.26 -1.89 -14.80
N ARG A 86 -14.63 -1.56 -16.03
CA ARG A 86 -15.50 -2.36 -16.90
C ARG A 86 -14.84 -2.54 -18.26
N VAL A 87 -15.41 -3.44 -19.06
CA VAL A 87 -14.97 -3.73 -20.43
C VAL A 87 -16.00 -3.15 -21.39
N ASP A 88 -15.54 -2.48 -22.44
CA ASP A 88 -16.42 -1.99 -23.50
C ASP A 88 -16.88 -3.15 -24.40
N ASN A 89 -18.16 -3.15 -24.77
CA ASN A 89 -18.75 -4.22 -25.57
C ASN A 89 -18.28 -4.20 -27.03
N LYS A 90 -17.91 -3.03 -27.56
CA LYS A 90 -17.51 -2.88 -28.96
C LYS A 90 -16.02 -3.11 -29.16
N THR A 91 -15.20 -2.44 -28.34
CA THR A 91 -13.74 -2.44 -28.51
C THR A 91 -13.02 -3.42 -27.59
N GLY A 92 -13.66 -3.89 -26.52
CA GLY A 92 -13.03 -4.75 -25.52
C GLY A 92 -12.02 -4.01 -24.61
N GLU A 93 -11.92 -2.68 -24.69
CA GLU A 93 -11.01 -1.91 -23.85
C GLU A 93 -11.53 -1.79 -22.41
N PHE A 94 -10.61 -1.76 -21.44
CA PHE A 94 -10.95 -1.47 -20.05
C PHE A 94 -11.12 0.03 -19.83
N PHE A 95 -12.21 0.43 -19.18
CA PHE A 95 -12.46 1.82 -18.83
C PHE A 95 -13.09 1.93 -17.43
N VAL A 96 -13.03 3.14 -16.86
CA VAL A 96 -13.61 3.43 -15.54
C VAL A 96 -15.03 3.95 -15.70
N LEU A 97 -15.99 3.41 -14.95
CA LEU A 97 -17.37 3.92 -14.93
C LEU A 97 -17.41 5.42 -14.63
N GLY A 98 -18.04 6.18 -15.52
CA GLY A 98 -18.10 7.65 -15.48
C GLY A 98 -17.00 8.36 -16.28
N GLN A 99 -16.08 7.62 -16.90
CA GLN A 99 -15.08 8.15 -17.83
C GLN A 99 -15.30 7.54 -19.22
N LEU A 100 -14.97 8.30 -20.28
CA LEU A 100 -15.00 7.79 -21.64
C LEU A 100 -13.87 6.77 -21.86
N ALA A 101 -14.11 5.78 -22.72
CA ALA A 101 -13.10 4.79 -23.07
C ALA A 101 -11.97 5.46 -23.89
N PRO A 102 -10.69 5.37 -23.47
CA PRO A 102 -9.60 6.17 -24.03
C PRO A 102 -9.40 5.99 -25.54
N ARG A 103 -9.42 4.76 -26.05
CA ARG A 103 -9.16 4.48 -27.47
C ARG A 103 -10.28 5.02 -28.36
N THR A 104 -11.54 4.80 -27.96
CA THR A 104 -12.69 5.30 -28.72
C THR A 104 -12.72 6.82 -28.75
N PHE A 105 -12.46 7.46 -27.61
CA PHE A 105 -12.37 8.91 -27.51
C PHE A 105 -11.25 9.46 -28.40
N ARG A 106 -10.08 8.81 -28.41
CA ARG A 106 -8.96 9.19 -29.27
C ARG A 106 -9.30 9.08 -30.76
N ALA A 107 -9.97 8.01 -31.18
CA ALA A 107 -10.38 7.86 -32.58
C ALA A 107 -11.32 8.99 -33.04
N VAL A 108 -12.32 9.33 -32.22
CA VAL A 108 -13.22 10.45 -32.49
C VAL A 108 -12.47 11.79 -32.46
N MET A 109 -11.51 11.96 -31.56
CA MET A 109 -10.67 13.16 -31.51
C MET A 109 -9.86 13.34 -32.80
N ASP A 110 -9.19 12.29 -33.27
CA ASP A 110 -8.37 12.34 -34.50
C ASP A 110 -9.24 12.64 -35.74
N GLU A 111 -10.45 12.08 -35.78
CA GLU A 111 -11.44 12.35 -36.83
C GLU A 111 -11.94 13.81 -36.77
N THR A 112 -12.32 14.29 -35.59
CA THR A 112 -12.79 15.68 -35.43
C THR A 112 -11.69 16.70 -35.73
N GLN A 113 -10.43 16.44 -35.38
CA GLN A 113 -9.30 17.27 -35.77
C GLN A 113 -9.14 17.33 -37.30
N SER A 114 -9.31 16.19 -37.97
CA SER A 114 -9.26 16.11 -39.44
C SER A 114 -10.40 16.91 -40.09
N ILE A 115 -11.60 16.86 -39.51
CA ILE A 115 -12.75 17.68 -39.95
C ILE A 115 -12.46 19.16 -39.75
N GLN A 116 -12.01 19.56 -38.55
CA GLN A 116 -11.69 20.95 -38.23
C GLN A 116 -10.64 21.54 -39.16
N LYS A 117 -9.60 20.76 -39.50
CA LYS A 117 -8.57 21.18 -40.47
C LYS A 117 -9.19 21.48 -41.84
N LYS A 118 -10.01 20.57 -42.37
CA LYS A 118 -10.70 20.77 -43.66
C LYS A 118 -11.66 21.96 -43.64
N VAL A 119 -12.40 22.14 -42.55
CA VAL A 119 -13.29 23.30 -42.37
C VAL A 119 -12.48 24.60 -42.42
N LYS A 120 -11.35 24.66 -41.72
CA LYS A 120 -10.46 25.83 -41.71
C LYS A 120 -9.88 26.14 -43.11
N ASP A 121 -9.51 25.10 -43.86
CA ASP A 121 -8.98 25.24 -45.21
C ASP A 121 -10.05 25.73 -46.22
N LEU A 122 -11.31 25.30 -46.06
CA LEU A 122 -12.43 25.67 -46.96
C LEU A 122 -13.04 27.05 -46.65
N PHE A 123 -13.26 27.36 -45.37
CA PHE A 123 -14.01 28.55 -44.97
C PHE A 123 -13.11 29.74 -44.63
N GLY A 124 -11.82 29.52 -44.37
CA GLY A 124 -10.87 30.55 -43.94
C GLY A 124 -10.90 30.79 -42.43
N LYS A 125 -10.43 31.98 -41.99
CA LYS A 125 -10.35 32.35 -40.56
C LYS A 125 -11.62 33.03 -40.02
N GLU A 126 -12.55 33.41 -40.88
CA GLU A 126 -13.73 34.19 -40.49
C GLU A 126 -14.89 33.27 -40.07
N PRO A 127 -15.60 33.59 -38.98
CA PRO A 127 -16.79 32.85 -38.58
C PRO A 127 -17.90 33.03 -39.62
N LYS A 128 -18.58 31.94 -39.98
CA LYS A 128 -19.68 31.96 -40.96
C LYS A 128 -20.99 31.50 -40.32
N ASN A 129 -22.08 32.20 -40.65
CA ASN A 129 -23.44 31.80 -40.28
C ASN A 129 -24.00 30.80 -41.29
N ALA A 130 -23.45 29.58 -41.30
CA ALA A 130 -23.92 28.48 -42.13
C ALA A 130 -23.76 27.14 -41.40
N GLU A 131 -24.68 26.22 -41.65
CA GLU A 131 -24.57 24.85 -41.15
C GLU A 131 -23.51 24.07 -41.94
N VAL A 132 -22.74 23.23 -41.24
CA VAL A 132 -21.66 22.43 -41.84
C VAL A 132 -22.05 20.96 -41.81
N GLY A 133 -22.12 20.35 -42.99
CA GLY A 133 -22.27 18.89 -43.16
C GLY A 133 -20.93 18.23 -43.47
N VAL A 134 -20.63 17.11 -42.81
CA VAL A 134 -19.46 16.27 -43.14
C VAL A 134 -19.92 15.19 -44.11
N ARG A 135 -19.13 14.98 -45.18
CA ARG A 135 -19.39 13.96 -46.19
C ARG A 135 -18.14 13.09 -46.38
N TYR A 136 -18.34 11.78 -46.38
CA TYR A 136 -17.32 10.80 -46.72
C TYR A 136 -17.38 10.41 -48.20
N VAL A 137 -16.29 9.83 -48.68
CA VAL A 137 -16.17 9.41 -50.08
C VAL A 137 -17.18 8.30 -50.37
N GLY A 138 -18.04 8.49 -51.37
CA GLY A 138 -19.07 7.52 -51.79
C GLY A 138 -20.48 7.78 -51.24
N GLU A 139 -20.68 8.74 -50.34
CA GLU A 139 -22.01 9.07 -49.81
C GLU A 139 -22.83 9.94 -50.79
N ASN A 140 -24.15 9.72 -50.89
CA ASN A 140 -25.05 10.50 -51.75
C ASN A 140 -25.30 11.92 -51.21
N LYS A 141 -25.50 12.90 -52.11
CA LYS A 141 -25.58 14.36 -51.82
C LYS A 141 -26.79 14.84 -50.99
N ARG A 142 -27.66 13.96 -50.49
CA ARG A 142 -28.92 14.38 -49.86
C ARG A 142 -28.69 14.86 -48.42
N PHE A 143 -28.38 16.15 -48.28
CA PHE A 143 -28.59 16.89 -47.04
C PHE A 143 -29.99 17.53 -47.11
N GLY A 144 -30.79 17.36 -46.05
CA GLY A 144 -32.22 17.59 -46.06
C GLY A 144 -32.61 19.03 -46.44
N THR A 145 -33.36 19.17 -47.53
CA THR A 145 -34.33 20.26 -47.65
C THR A 145 -35.45 19.94 -46.67
N GLY A 146 -35.61 20.77 -45.63
CA GLY A 146 -36.75 20.68 -44.72
C GLY A 146 -38.05 20.68 -45.52
N THR A 147 -38.67 19.50 -45.66
CA THR A 147 -40.04 19.39 -46.13
C THR A 147 -40.89 19.89 -44.97
N LYS A 148 -41.33 21.15 -45.02
CA LYS A 148 -42.41 21.62 -44.15
C LYS A 148 -43.65 20.80 -44.50
N MET A 149 -44.09 19.95 -43.59
CA MET A 149 -45.48 19.49 -43.54
C MET A 149 -46.33 20.61 -42.96
#